data_AF-A0AAV6PFU6-F1
#
_entry.id   AF-A0AAV6PFU6-F1
#
_cell.length_a   1.000
_cell.length_b   1.000
_cell.length_c   1.000
_cell.angle_alpha   90.00
_cell.angle_beta   90.00
_cell.angle_gamma   90.00
#
_symmetry.space_group_name_H-M   'P 1'
#
loop_
_entity.id
_entity.type
_entity.pdbx_description
1 polymer ?
#
loop_
_entity_poly.entity_id
_entity_poly.type
_entity_poly.pdbx_seq_one_letter_code
_entity_poly.pdbx_strand_id
1 'polypeptide(L)'
;MPRLKKHNRSIAAKKSMEERLAAVVASAPLVSTTCFPPPTRGPSCRGTGRRHRVSTWPVSPLTGRSHKMIIPAESPDKKFVLFVGDSHLRAIVDGHVKISHKQLSFGLMSTPGADAKDLRTEMLFVLDFPPRRNVDQDLQELFRQEFHRVAARKGVRYYSIAEFFPLSQRDLWSWDGVHLSDGSGMRTLVTLLCDKSSLELAMAVAQEELRSMLPAVPAPAPRLAPRLVVVGEARSPRPLHNPLDWKVVEPRRT
;
A
#
# COMPACT_ATOMS: atom_id res chain seq x y z
N MET A 1 -34.27 -20.04 6.64
CA MET A 1 -33.79 -19.45 7.91
C MET A 1 -32.26 -19.38 7.90
N PRO A 2 -31.63 -18.26 7.50
CA PRO A 2 -30.16 -18.19 7.42
C PRO A 2 -29.53 -18.04 8.81
N ARG A 3 -28.32 -18.60 8.98
CA ARG A 3 -27.63 -18.81 10.26
C ARG A 3 -27.11 -17.49 10.88
N LEU A 4 -27.93 -16.80 11.68
CA LEU A 4 -27.58 -15.57 12.42
C LEU A 4 -26.31 -15.69 13.31
N LYS A 5 -26.02 -16.88 13.86
CA LYS A 5 -24.92 -17.06 14.83
C LYS A 5 -23.53 -16.76 14.27
N LYS A 6 -23.27 -17.00 12.98
CA LYS A 6 -21.95 -16.75 12.36
C LYS A 6 -21.74 -15.27 12.02
N HIS A 7 -22.81 -14.59 11.61
CA HIS A 7 -22.78 -13.16 11.31
C HIS A 7 -22.48 -12.34 12.58
N ASN A 8 -23.15 -12.67 13.69
CA ASN A 8 -22.94 -11.96 14.96
C ASN A 8 -21.52 -12.17 15.53
N ARG A 9 -20.91 -13.35 15.33
CA ARG A 9 -19.49 -13.57 15.69
C ARG A 9 -18.54 -12.74 14.83
N SER A 10 -18.83 -12.57 13.55
CA SER A 10 -18.03 -11.73 12.65
C SER A 10 -18.08 -10.26 13.07
N ILE A 11 -19.28 -9.77 13.40
CA ILE A 11 -19.48 -8.39 13.91
C ILE A 11 -18.75 -8.20 15.24
N ALA A 12 -18.85 -9.16 16.17
CA ALA A 12 -18.16 -9.09 17.45
C ALA A 12 -16.62 -9.12 17.32
N ALA A 13 -16.09 -9.96 16.41
CA ALA A 13 -14.66 -10.00 16.13
C ALA A 13 -14.14 -8.69 15.50
N LYS A 14 -14.94 -8.08 14.61
CA LYS A 14 -14.62 -6.80 13.98
C LYS A 14 -14.61 -5.67 15.01
N LYS A 15 -15.62 -5.64 15.89
CA LYS A 15 -15.71 -4.68 16.99
C LYS A 15 -14.58 -4.84 18.01
N SER A 16 -14.19 -6.08 18.33
CA SER A 16 -13.07 -6.35 19.24
C SER A 16 -11.72 -5.97 18.65
N MET A 17 -11.51 -6.13 17.33
CA MET A 17 -10.32 -5.61 16.64
C MET A 17 -10.29 -4.08 16.62
N GLU A 18 -11.45 -3.44 16.44
CA GLU A 18 -11.59 -1.98 16.46
C GLU A 18 -11.34 -1.41 17.86
N GLU A 19 -11.84 -2.07 18.91
CA GLU A 19 -11.56 -1.76 20.31
C GLU A 19 -10.07 -1.97 20.65
N ARG A 20 -9.43 -3.03 20.13
CA ARG A 20 -7.98 -3.25 20.29
C ARG A 20 -7.15 -2.19 19.56
N LEU A 21 -7.57 -1.76 18.37
CA LEU A 21 -6.94 -0.65 17.65
C LEU A 21 -7.13 0.68 18.40
N ALA A 22 -8.33 0.94 18.91
CA ALA A 22 -8.61 2.12 19.72
C ALA A 22 -7.79 2.14 21.03
N ALA A 23 -7.66 1.00 21.69
CA ALA A 23 -6.84 0.85 22.88
C ALA A 23 -5.35 1.05 22.58
N VAL A 24 -4.83 0.50 21.47
CA VAL A 24 -3.44 0.74 21.02
C VAL A 24 -3.18 2.21 20.70
N VAL A 25 -4.16 2.90 20.11
CA VAL A 25 -4.09 4.35 19.84
C VAL A 25 -4.17 5.16 21.14
N ALA A 26 -4.96 4.72 22.13
CA ALA A 26 -5.05 5.36 23.43
C ALA A 26 -3.83 5.10 24.34
N SER A 27 -3.15 3.96 24.18
CA SER A 27 -1.94 3.58 24.91
C SER A 27 -0.65 3.96 24.19
N ALA A 28 -0.74 4.47 22.95
CA ALA A 28 0.39 5.09 22.29
C ALA A 28 0.82 6.30 23.12
N PRO A 29 2.12 6.48 23.42
CA PRO A 29 2.57 7.60 24.21
C PRO A 29 2.04 8.88 23.57
N LEU A 30 1.33 9.69 24.36
CA LEU A 30 0.90 11.02 23.96
C LEU A 30 2.14 11.85 23.69
N VAL A 31 2.69 11.74 22.47
CA VAL A 31 3.49 12.80 21.90
C VAL A 31 2.51 13.94 21.73
N SER A 32 2.58 14.88 22.67
CA SER A 32 1.76 16.07 22.72
C SER A 32 1.82 16.78 21.37
N THR A 33 0.74 16.67 20.59
CA THR A 33 0.51 17.45 19.36
C THR A 33 0.29 18.94 19.66
N THR A 34 0.28 19.33 20.94
CA THR A 34 0.13 20.71 21.40
C THR A 34 1.33 21.09 22.27
N CYS A 35 2.47 21.36 21.64
CA CYS A 35 3.57 22.22 22.08
C CYS A 35 4.80 21.96 21.21
N PHE A 36 4.67 22.08 19.88
CA PHE A 36 5.86 22.33 19.07
C PHE A 36 6.08 23.85 19.06
N PRO A 37 7.16 24.37 19.68
CA PRO A 37 7.53 25.75 19.43
C PRO A 37 7.68 25.92 17.90
N PRO A 38 7.24 27.05 17.31
CA PRO A 38 7.52 27.32 15.91
C PRO A 38 9.04 27.15 15.70
N PRO A 39 9.48 26.51 14.61
CA PRO A 39 10.89 26.21 14.41
C PRO A 39 11.70 27.49 14.63
N THR A 40 12.61 27.44 15.60
CA THR A 40 13.50 28.55 15.92
C THR A 40 14.25 28.93 14.65
N ARG A 41 14.04 30.16 14.19
CA ARG A 41 14.62 30.71 12.95
C ARG A 41 16.14 30.82 13.09
N GLY A 42 16.86 29.73 12.80
CA GLY A 42 18.29 29.73 12.50
C GLY A 42 18.59 30.25 11.08
N PRO A 43 19.86 30.53 10.73
CA PRO A 43 20.22 31.24 9.50
C PRO A 43 19.86 30.45 8.23
N SER A 44 18.90 30.98 7.47
CA SER A 44 18.42 30.59 6.14
C SER A 44 18.17 29.09 5.85
N CYS A 45 17.20 28.50 6.56
CA CYS A 45 16.47 27.29 6.11
C CYS A 45 15.63 27.50 4.83
N ARG A 46 15.81 28.64 4.14
CA ARG A 46 15.08 29.03 2.92
C ARG A 46 15.84 28.58 1.67
N GLY A 47 15.12 27.97 0.74
CA GLY A 47 15.62 27.78 -0.61
C GLY A 47 15.72 29.12 -1.36
N THR A 48 16.38 29.11 -2.51
CA THR A 48 16.54 30.28 -3.39
C THR A 48 15.66 30.20 -4.64
N GLY A 49 15.02 29.05 -4.86
CA GLY A 49 14.25 28.79 -6.05
C GLY A 49 12.85 29.42 -6.04
N ARG A 50 12.34 29.67 -7.25
CA ARG A 50 10.98 30.16 -7.45
C ARG A 50 9.98 29.00 -7.46
N ARG A 51 8.79 29.29 -6.96
CA ARG A 51 7.61 28.43 -7.05
C ARG A 51 6.43 29.26 -7.53
N HIS A 52 5.76 28.82 -8.59
CA HIS A 52 4.57 29.49 -9.12
C HIS A 52 3.43 29.43 -8.09
N ARG A 53 2.45 30.33 -8.24
CA ARG A 53 1.21 30.24 -7.47
C ARG A 53 0.40 29.06 -7.99
N VAL A 54 -0.27 28.33 -7.09
CA VAL A 54 -1.15 27.21 -7.51
C VAL A 54 -2.21 27.77 -8.46
N SER A 55 -2.37 27.15 -9.63
CA SER A 55 -3.50 27.49 -10.50
C SER A 55 -4.81 27.11 -9.80
N THR A 56 -5.90 27.82 -10.09
CA THR A 56 -7.20 27.44 -9.52
C THR A 56 -7.64 26.11 -10.13
N TRP A 57 -7.71 25.06 -9.31
CA TRP A 57 -8.17 23.74 -9.74
C TRP A 57 -9.54 23.41 -9.17
N PRO A 58 -10.29 22.48 -9.80
CA PRO A 58 -11.50 21.92 -9.21
C PRO A 58 -11.25 21.34 -7.81
N VAL A 59 -12.29 21.34 -7.00
CA VAL A 59 -12.28 20.69 -5.68
C VAL A 59 -12.86 19.29 -5.85
N SER A 60 -12.16 18.28 -5.35
CA SER A 60 -12.65 16.91 -5.33
C SER A 60 -13.84 16.79 -4.38
N PRO A 61 -14.99 16.25 -4.83
CA PRO A 61 -16.15 16.03 -3.97
C PRO A 61 -15.91 14.94 -2.92
N LEU A 62 -14.88 14.09 -3.11
CA LEU A 62 -14.55 12.99 -2.20
C LEU A 62 -13.70 13.44 -1.02
N THR A 63 -12.79 14.39 -1.24
CA THR A 63 -11.82 14.82 -0.22
C THR A 63 -12.03 16.27 0.22
N GLY A 64 -12.83 17.05 -0.50
CA GLY A 64 -12.99 18.49 -0.28
C GLY A 64 -11.72 19.29 -0.59
N ARG A 65 -10.72 18.68 -1.23
CA ARG A 65 -9.42 19.30 -1.54
C ARG A 65 -9.32 19.68 -3.01
N SER A 66 -8.54 20.73 -3.27
CA SER A 66 -8.09 21.07 -4.62
C SER A 66 -7.39 19.87 -5.26
N HIS A 67 -7.77 19.55 -6.49
CA HIS A 67 -7.34 18.33 -7.16
C HIS A 67 -7.25 18.56 -8.67
N LYS A 68 -6.21 18.03 -9.30
CA LYS A 68 -6.12 18.01 -10.75
C LYS A 68 -5.48 16.71 -11.23
N MET A 69 -6.16 16.06 -12.16
CA MET A 69 -5.71 14.86 -12.85
C MET A 69 -5.54 15.17 -14.33
N ILE A 70 -4.42 14.70 -14.90
CA ILE A 70 -4.14 14.77 -16.33
C ILE A 70 -3.83 13.34 -16.78
N ILE A 71 -4.61 12.84 -17.73
CA ILE A 71 -4.32 11.58 -18.42
C ILE A 71 -3.98 11.96 -19.86
N PRO A 72 -2.78 11.60 -20.36
CA PRO A 72 -2.39 11.86 -21.74
C PRO A 72 -3.28 11.04 -22.69
N ALA A 73 -3.40 11.50 -23.94
CA ALA A 73 -4.07 10.72 -24.97
C ALA A 73 -3.41 9.33 -25.10
N GLU A 74 -4.24 8.32 -25.35
CA GLU A 74 -3.77 6.95 -25.50
C GLU A 74 -2.74 6.88 -26.63
N SER A 75 -1.64 6.17 -26.35
CA SER A 75 -0.52 6.01 -27.27
C SER A 75 -0.17 4.53 -27.30
N PRO A 76 -0.55 3.78 -28.35
CA PRO A 76 -0.38 2.32 -28.38
C PRO A 76 1.10 1.90 -28.28
N ASP A 77 2.01 2.78 -28.72
CA ASP A 77 3.45 2.54 -28.71
C ASP A 77 4.13 2.87 -27.37
N LYS A 78 3.38 3.38 -26.39
CA LYS A 78 3.92 3.79 -25.09
C LYS A 78 3.25 3.05 -23.95
N LYS A 79 4.05 2.67 -22.95
CA LYS A 79 3.51 2.13 -21.70
C LYS A 79 3.04 3.28 -20.82
N PHE A 80 1.86 3.12 -20.22
CA PHE A 80 1.24 4.12 -19.37
C PHE A 80 1.71 3.96 -17.92
N VAL A 81 2.11 5.08 -17.30
CA VAL A 81 2.49 5.18 -15.89
C VAL A 81 1.68 6.29 -15.24
N LEU A 82 0.97 5.99 -14.16
CA LEU A 82 0.22 6.99 -13.38
C LEU A 82 1.04 7.38 -12.14
N PHE A 83 1.40 8.66 -12.04
CA PHE A 83 1.91 9.23 -10.80
C PHE A 83 0.80 9.87 -10.00
N VAL A 84 0.71 9.47 -8.75
CA VAL A 84 -0.20 10.02 -7.75
C VAL A 84 0.63 10.68 -6.67
N GLY A 85 0.35 11.94 -6.37
CA GLY A 85 1.14 12.69 -5.40
C GLY A 85 0.44 13.91 -4.85
N ASP A 86 1.17 14.62 -4.00
CA ASP A 86 0.70 15.80 -3.31
C ASP A 86 1.02 17.09 -4.11
N SER A 87 1.29 18.16 -3.38
CA SER A 87 1.65 19.47 -3.92
C SER A 87 2.96 19.51 -4.74
N HIS A 88 3.86 18.54 -4.63
CA HIS A 88 5.11 18.53 -5.41
C HIS A 88 4.86 18.27 -6.91
N LEU A 89 3.83 17.50 -7.26
CA LEU A 89 3.50 17.24 -8.67
C LEU A 89 2.85 18.43 -9.39
N ARG A 90 2.48 19.48 -8.65
CA ARG A 90 1.74 20.63 -9.16
C ARG A 90 2.41 21.32 -10.34
N ALA A 91 3.74 21.47 -10.32
CA ALA A 91 4.44 22.14 -11.41
C ALA A 91 4.34 21.39 -12.74
N ILE A 92 4.24 20.06 -12.68
CA ILE A 92 4.06 19.23 -13.87
C ILE A 92 2.61 19.32 -14.33
N VAL A 93 1.67 19.21 -13.39
CA VAL A 93 0.23 19.26 -13.66
C VAL A 93 -0.24 20.63 -14.17
N ASP A 94 0.40 21.72 -13.77
CA ASP A 94 0.15 23.06 -14.32
C ASP A 94 0.90 23.35 -15.62
N GLY A 95 1.69 22.40 -16.12
CA GLY A 95 2.41 22.53 -17.39
C GLY A 95 3.64 23.45 -17.33
N HIS A 96 4.02 23.91 -16.14
CA HIS A 96 5.26 24.67 -15.92
C HIS A 96 6.50 23.81 -16.11
N VAL A 97 6.39 22.51 -15.80
CA VAL A 97 7.45 21.52 -15.99
C VAL A 97 6.92 20.44 -16.91
N LYS A 98 7.55 20.28 -18.07
CA LYS A 98 7.16 19.24 -19.02
C LYS A 98 7.79 17.91 -18.60
N ILE A 99 6.98 16.87 -18.51
CA ILE A 99 7.43 15.49 -18.46
C ILE A 99 7.21 14.86 -19.83
N SER A 100 8.28 14.37 -20.45
CA SER A 100 8.20 13.65 -21.72
C SER A 100 9.17 12.48 -21.72
N HIS A 101 8.73 11.37 -22.28
CA HIS A 101 9.56 10.18 -22.44
C HIS A 101 9.23 9.49 -23.77
N LYS A 102 10.23 8.82 -24.33
CA LYS A 102 10.12 8.19 -25.65
C LYS A 102 9.17 7.00 -25.63
N GLN A 103 9.29 6.14 -24.61
CA GLN A 103 8.57 4.87 -24.50
C GLN A 103 7.44 4.87 -23.45
N LEU A 104 7.28 5.97 -22.71
CA LEU A 104 6.32 6.07 -21.62
C LEU A 104 5.37 7.25 -21.82
N SER A 105 4.11 7.04 -21.47
CA SER A 105 3.10 8.08 -21.31
C SER A 105 2.79 8.22 -19.81
N PHE A 106 2.65 9.45 -19.33
CA PHE A 106 2.49 9.72 -17.90
C PHE A 106 1.14 10.33 -17.58
N GLY A 107 0.32 9.61 -16.82
CA GLY A 107 -0.79 10.19 -16.09
C GLY A 107 -0.29 10.84 -14.81
N LEU A 108 -0.89 11.96 -14.42
CA LEU A 108 -0.51 12.70 -13.22
C LEU A 108 -1.74 13.06 -12.42
N MET A 109 -1.72 12.79 -11.12
CA MET A 109 -2.73 13.21 -10.17
C MET A 109 -2.06 13.97 -9.03
N SER A 110 -2.41 15.25 -8.87
CA SER A 110 -1.90 16.08 -7.77
C SER A 110 -3.07 16.49 -6.87
N THR A 111 -2.97 16.13 -5.59
CA THR A 111 -3.92 16.56 -4.56
C THR A 111 -3.14 17.23 -3.41
N PRO A 112 -2.93 18.56 -3.47
CA PRO A 112 -2.23 19.30 -2.43
C PRO A 112 -2.84 19.08 -1.05
N GLY A 113 -1.99 18.66 -0.10
CA GLY A 113 -2.38 18.39 1.28
C GLY A 113 -3.07 17.05 1.52
N ALA A 114 -3.26 16.22 0.49
CA ALA A 114 -3.71 14.84 0.68
C ALA A 114 -2.75 14.05 1.57
N ASP A 115 -3.29 13.13 2.37
CA ASP A 115 -2.48 12.21 3.15
C ASP A 115 -2.16 10.93 2.35
N ALA A 116 -1.31 10.08 2.90
CA ALA A 116 -0.92 8.84 2.25
C ALA A 116 -2.07 7.82 2.09
N LYS A 117 -3.22 8.02 2.76
CA LYS A 117 -4.39 7.14 2.65
C LYS A 117 -5.21 7.48 1.40
N ASP A 118 -5.31 8.76 1.07
CA ASP A 118 -6.01 9.28 -0.12
C ASP A 118 -5.33 8.87 -1.45
N LEU A 119 -4.00 8.68 -1.43
CA LEU A 119 -3.18 8.45 -2.64
C LEU A 119 -2.98 6.96 -3.01
N ARG A 120 -3.51 6.03 -2.20
CA ARG A 120 -3.07 4.62 -2.16
C ARG A 120 -3.72 3.66 -3.14
N THR A 121 -4.71 4.09 -3.92
CA THR A 121 -5.60 3.13 -4.59
C THR A 121 -5.12 2.65 -5.98
N GLU A 122 -4.09 3.26 -6.60
CA GLU A 122 -3.74 2.97 -8.01
C GLU A 122 -2.24 3.08 -8.37
N MET A 123 -1.30 2.82 -7.46
CA MET A 123 0.14 2.94 -7.75
C MET A 123 0.82 1.59 -8.01
N LEU A 124 1.60 1.51 -9.10
CA LEU A 124 2.46 0.36 -9.43
C LEU A 124 3.79 0.38 -8.65
N PHE A 125 4.30 1.55 -8.27
CA PHE A 125 5.47 1.74 -7.43
C PHE A 125 5.40 3.06 -6.64
N VAL A 126 6.18 3.19 -5.56
CA VAL A 126 6.21 4.40 -4.71
C VAL A 126 7.60 5.02 -4.77
N LEU A 127 7.66 6.26 -5.26
CA LEU A 127 8.79 7.14 -5.04
C LEU A 127 8.68 7.78 -3.66
N ASP A 128 9.81 7.82 -2.98
CA ASP A 128 9.97 8.50 -1.70
C ASP A 128 9.75 10.01 -1.82
N PHE A 129 9.60 10.71 -0.69
CA PHE A 129 9.40 12.17 -0.71
C PHE A 129 10.74 12.92 -0.78
N PRO A 130 10.82 14.03 -1.54
CA PRO A 130 11.99 14.91 -1.49
C PRO A 130 12.19 15.45 -0.07
N PRO A 131 13.42 15.46 0.47
CA PRO A 131 13.67 16.01 1.79
C PRO A 131 13.29 17.49 1.86
N ARG A 132 12.77 17.90 3.01
CA ARG A 132 12.40 19.27 3.37
C ARG A 132 13.59 19.93 4.05
N ARG A 133 14.03 21.07 3.51
CA ARG A 133 15.16 21.85 4.04
C ARG A 133 14.89 22.43 5.43
N ASN A 134 13.63 22.62 5.80
CA ASN A 134 13.22 23.21 7.07
C ASN A 134 12.80 22.19 8.14
N VAL A 135 13.01 20.90 7.89
CA VAL A 135 12.74 19.82 8.85
C VAL A 135 14.06 19.18 9.26
N ASP A 136 14.17 18.79 10.52
CA ASP A 136 15.32 18.07 11.04
C ASP A 136 15.64 16.80 10.23
N GLN A 137 16.92 16.50 10.02
CA GLN A 137 17.34 15.41 9.15
C GLN A 137 17.05 14.03 9.75
N ASP A 138 17.22 13.86 11.06
CA ASP A 138 16.98 12.58 11.74
C ASP A 138 15.48 12.26 11.75
N LEU A 139 14.65 13.29 11.96
CA LEU A 139 13.20 13.16 11.84
C LEU A 139 12.77 12.74 10.42
N GLN A 140 13.40 13.30 9.39
CA GLN A 140 13.10 12.91 8.01
C GLN A 140 13.53 11.48 7.70
N GLU A 141 14.68 11.04 8.22
CA GLU A 141 15.14 9.67 8.06
C GLU A 141 14.19 8.67 8.73
N LEU A 142 13.66 8.99 9.92
CA LEU A 142 12.64 8.18 10.57
C LEU A 142 11.39 8.00 9.70
N PHE A 143 10.91 9.09 9.07
CA PHE A 143 9.79 8.98 8.14
C PHE A 143 10.12 8.10 6.93
N ARG A 144 11.30 8.28 6.31
CA ARG A 144 11.75 7.50 5.15
C ARG A 144 11.80 6.00 5.46
N GLN A 145 12.31 5.64 6.64
CA GLN A 145 12.33 4.25 7.10
C GLN A 145 10.92 3.65 7.20
N GLU A 146 9.95 4.42 7.70
CA GLU A 146 8.55 3.96 7.75
C GLU A 146 7.94 3.80 6.36
N PHE A 147 8.24 4.69 5.41
CA PHE A 147 7.81 4.54 4.01
C PHE A 147 8.41 3.28 3.38
N HIS A 148 9.71 3.04 3.56
CA HIS A 148 10.37 1.84 3.06
C HIS A 148 9.75 0.56 3.64
N ARG A 149 9.51 0.53 4.96
CA ARG A 149 8.88 -0.60 5.66
C ARG A 149 7.45 -0.86 5.17
N VAL A 150 6.68 0.19 4.92
CA VAL A 150 5.31 0.07 4.38
C VAL A 150 5.34 -0.45 2.94
N ALA A 151 6.23 0.07 2.09
CA ALA A 151 6.38 -0.37 0.70
C ALA A 151 6.73 -1.86 0.63
N ALA A 152 7.69 -2.31 1.45
CA ALA A 152 8.06 -3.72 1.57
C ALA A 152 6.86 -4.60 1.97
N ARG A 153 6.09 -4.19 3.00
CA ARG A 153 4.87 -4.92 3.43
C ARG A 153 3.79 -4.98 2.35
N LYS A 154 3.77 -4.03 1.42
CA LYS A 154 2.81 -3.95 0.32
C LYS A 154 3.31 -4.64 -0.96
N GLY A 155 4.54 -5.16 -0.97
CA GLY A 155 5.14 -5.77 -2.16
C GLY A 155 5.44 -4.75 -3.26
N VAL A 156 5.62 -3.48 -2.89
CA VAL A 156 5.85 -2.39 -3.83
C VAL A 156 7.31 -1.97 -3.76
N ARG A 157 7.96 -1.80 -4.92
CA ARG A 157 9.35 -1.31 -4.98
C ARG A 157 9.43 0.14 -4.49
N TYR A 158 10.43 0.39 -3.65
CA TYR A 158 10.71 1.69 -3.03
C TYR A 158 12.04 2.22 -3.53
N TYR A 159 12.05 3.48 -3.97
CA TYR A 159 13.25 4.19 -4.37
C TYR A 159 13.49 5.38 -3.46
N SER A 160 14.57 5.29 -2.68
CA SER A 160 15.13 6.42 -1.95
C SER A 160 15.60 7.49 -2.95
N ILE A 161 15.18 8.73 -2.77
CA ILE A 161 15.61 9.85 -3.63
C ILE A 161 16.34 10.97 -2.89
N ALA A 162 16.54 10.90 -1.56
CA ALA A 162 17.18 11.99 -0.80
C ALA A 162 18.54 12.40 -1.32
N GLU A 163 19.35 11.44 -1.77
CA GLU A 163 20.71 11.70 -2.25
C GLU A 163 20.74 12.67 -3.45
N PHE A 164 19.67 12.72 -4.23
CA PHE A 164 19.53 13.64 -5.37
C PHE A 164 19.06 15.04 -4.96
N PHE A 165 18.74 15.24 -3.68
CA PHE A 165 18.32 16.52 -3.11
C PHE A 165 19.19 16.87 -1.89
N PRO A 166 20.49 17.17 -2.09
CA PRO A 166 21.38 17.54 -1.01
C PRO A 166 20.97 18.87 -0.38
N LEU A 167 20.73 18.90 0.93
CA LEU A 167 20.23 20.09 1.65
C LEU A 167 21.14 21.33 1.50
N SER A 168 22.41 21.16 1.14
CA SER A 168 23.33 22.24 0.81
C SER A 168 22.94 23.01 -0.46
N GLN A 169 22.30 22.35 -1.43
CA GLN A 169 22.00 22.90 -2.76
C GLN A 169 20.70 23.72 -2.78
N ARG A 170 20.79 24.97 -2.35
CA ARG A 170 19.63 25.82 -2.04
C ARG A 170 18.66 26.09 -3.20
N ASP A 171 19.12 26.03 -4.44
CA ASP A 171 18.32 26.29 -5.64
C ASP A 171 17.34 25.15 -5.97
N LEU A 172 17.53 23.97 -5.39
CA LEU A 172 16.57 22.86 -5.51
C LEU A 172 15.27 23.14 -4.74
N TRP A 173 15.30 23.98 -3.71
CA TRP A 173 14.12 24.32 -2.91
C TRP A 173 13.56 25.68 -3.26
N SER A 174 12.24 25.80 -3.12
CA SER A 174 11.56 27.07 -3.04
C SER A 174 11.96 27.85 -1.79
N TRP A 175 11.67 29.14 -1.78
CA TRP A 175 11.80 30.05 -0.63
C TRP A 175 11.33 29.43 0.70
N ASP A 176 10.25 28.64 0.69
CA ASP A 176 9.69 28.07 1.92
C ASP A 176 10.49 26.90 2.51
N GLY A 177 11.48 26.39 1.76
CA GLY A 177 12.32 25.27 2.19
C GLY A 177 11.59 23.93 2.24
N VAL A 178 10.32 23.88 1.83
CA VAL A 178 9.49 22.67 1.84
C VAL A 178 9.30 22.14 0.43
N HIS A 179 8.98 23.04 -0.50
CA HIS A 179 8.68 22.67 -1.87
C HIS A 179 9.94 22.71 -2.72
N LEU A 180 9.96 21.88 -3.76
CA LEU A 180 10.96 21.99 -4.81
C LEU A 180 10.75 23.27 -5.61
N SER A 181 11.84 23.83 -6.11
CA SER A 181 11.79 24.92 -7.07
C SER A 181 11.27 24.42 -8.42
N ASP A 182 10.52 25.25 -9.14
CA ASP A 182 10.00 24.88 -10.47
C ASP A 182 11.11 24.67 -11.50
N GLY A 183 12.31 25.21 -11.24
CA GLY A 183 13.50 25.06 -12.06
C GLY A 183 14.28 23.80 -11.70
N SER A 184 15.38 23.97 -10.97
CA SER A 184 16.34 22.90 -10.67
C SER A 184 15.70 21.72 -9.93
N GLY A 185 14.92 21.98 -8.87
CA GLY A 185 14.35 20.93 -8.03
C GLY A 185 13.39 20.03 -8.79
N MET A 186 12.42 20.61 -9.50
CA MET A 186 11.45 19.85 -10.28
C MET A 186 12.09 19.16 -11.50
N ARG A 187 13.13 19.75 -12.11
CA ARG A 187 13.87 19.07 -13.18
C ARG A 187 14.51 17.77 -12.67
N THR A 188 15.17 17.82 -11.50
CA THR A 188 15.75 16.61 -10.87
C THR A 188 14.67 15.57 -10.57
N LEU A 189 13.53 15.99 -9.99
CA LEU A 189 12.43 15.08 -9.70
C LEU A 189 11.87 14.41 -10.96
N VAL A 190 11.68 15.16 -12.05
CA VAL A 190 11.19 14.63 -13.32
C VAL A 190 12.15 13.64 -13.94
N THR A 191 13.45 13.91 -13.90
CA THR A 191 14.47 12.96 -14.36
C THR A 191 14.37 11.65 -13.59
N LEU A 192 14.30 11.70 -12.25
CA LEU A 192 14.17 10.50 -11.42
C LEU A 192 12.87 9.74 -11.69
N LEU A 193 11.74 10.44 -11.86
CA LEU A 193 10.46 9.84 -12.24
C LEU A 193 10.58 9.05 -13.55
N CYS A 194 11.19 9.65 -14.58
CA CYS A 194 11.41 8.99 -15.87
C CYS A 194 12.36 7.80 -15.74
N ASP A 195 13.51 7.99 -15.11
CA ASP A 195 14.56 6.96 -15.01
C ASP A 195 14.09 5.74 -14.23
N LYS A 196 13.44 5.95 -13.07
CA LYS A 196 12.91 4.85 -12.26
C LYS A 196 11.75 4.14 -12.96
N SER A 197 10.89 4.87 -13.67
CA SER A 197 9.82 4.23 -14.47
C SER A 197 10.38 3.35 -15.59
N SER A 198 11.42 3.81 -16.28
CA SER A 198 12.07 3.03 -17.34
C SER A 198 12.76 1.79 -16.79
N LEU A 199 13.44 1.92 -15.65
CA LEU A 199 14.04 0.78 -14.96
C LEU A 199 12.99 -0.26 -14.54
N GLU A 200 11.91 0.19 -13.91
CA GLU A 200 10.78 -0.65 -13.50
C GLU A 200 10.20 -1.43 -14.68
N LEU A 201 9.97 -0.74 -15.80
CA LEU A 201 9.46 -1.37 -17.01
C LEU A 201 10.43 -2.40 -17.57
N ALA A 202 11.73 -2.07 -17.67
CA ALA A 202 12.74 -2.99 -18.15
C ALA A 202 12.82 -4.25 -17.29
N MET A 203 12.75 -4.11 -15.95
CA MET A 203 12.74 -5.24 -15.03
C MET A 203 11.46 -6.07 -15.17
N ALA A 204 10.30 -5.45 -15.38
CA ALA A 204 9.04 -6.16 -15.58
C ALA A 204 9.05 -6.97 -16.88
N VAL A 205 9.57 -6.40 -17.97
CA VAL A 205 9.75 -7.09 -19.26
C VAL A 205 10.69 -8.29 -19.10
N ALA A 206 11.86 -8.09 -18.48
CA ALA A 206 12.82 -9.17 -18.26
C ALA A 206 12.26 -10.29 -17.36
N GLN A 207 11.45 -9.95 -16.35
CA GLN A 207 10.77 -10.94 -15.52
C GLN A 207 9.75 -11.76 -16.30
N GLU A 208 9.03 -11.14 -17.24
CA GLU A 208 8.06 -11.84 -18.08
C GLU A 208 8.73 -12.75 -19.12
N GLU A 209 9.81 -12.28 -19.74
CA GLU A 209 10.65 -13.10 -20.62
C GLU A 209 11.21 -14.32 -19.89
N LEU A 210 11.74 -14.12 -18.67
CA LEU A 210 12.23 -15.23 -17.85
C LEU A 210 11.11 -16.21 -17.48
N ARG A 211 9.91 -15.72 -17.14
CA ARG A 211 8.74 -16.58 -16.87
C ARG A 211 8.32 -17.39 -18.10
N SER A 212 8.41 -16.80 -19.29
CA SER A 212 8.10 -17.47 -20.55
C SER A 212 9.13 -18.56 -20.92
N MET A 213 10.39 -18.37 -20.54
CA MET A 213 11.48 -19.33 -20.78
C MET A 213 11.54 -20.49 -19.76
N LEU A 214 10.96 -20.32 -18.57
CA LEU A 214 10.90 -21.38 -17.58
C LEU A 214 9.85 -22.44 -17.99
N PRO A 215 10.18 -23.73 -17.94
CA PRO A 215 9.20 -24.77 -18.20
C PRO A 215 8.04 -24.65 -17.21
N ALA A 216 6.81 -24.77 -17.72
CA ALA A 216 5.61 -24.77 -16.88
C ALA A 216 5.78 -25.83 -15.79
N VAL A 217 5.84 -25.40 -14.52
CA VAL A 217 5.85 -26.33 -13.40
C VAL A 217 4.56 -27.15 -13.53
N PRO A 218 4.64 -28.48 -13.72
CA PRO A 218 3.44 -29.30 -13.80
C PRO A 218 2.67 -29.11 -12.50
N ALA A 219 1.35 -28.87 -12.62
CA ALA A 219 0.48 -28.75 -11.47
C ALA A 219 0.77 -29.93 -10.52
N PRO A 220 0.93 -29.69 -9.20
CA PRO A 220 1.19 -30.76 -8.27
C PRO A 220 0.10 -31.82 -8.47
N ALA A 221 0.52 -33.02 -8.88
CA ALA A 221 -0.39 -34.12 -9.12
C ALA A 221 -1.33 -34.23 -7.91
N PRO A 222 -2.65 -34.40 -8.13
CA PRO A 222 -3.57 -34.54 -7.02
C PRO A 222 -3.04 -35.67 -6.15
N ARG A 223 -2.65 -35.33 -4.91
CA ARG A 223 -2.27 -36.34 -3.93
C ARG A 223 -3.52 -37.18 -3.73
N LEU A 224 -3.54 -38.37 -4.33
CA LEU A 224 -4.53 -39.39 -4.04
C LEU A 224 -4.33 -39.75 -2.57
N ALA A 225 -5.05 -39.05 -1.70
CA ALA A 225 -5.16 -39.44 -0.32
C ALA A 225 -5.79 -40.84 -0.32
N PRO A 226 -5.14 -41.85 0.28
CA PRO A 226 -5.74 -43.17 0.38
C PRO A 226 -7.05 -43.02 1.13
N ARG A 227 -8.16 -43.31 0.44
CA ARG A 227 -9.49 -43.27 1.02
C ARG A 227 -9.65 -44.55 1.84
N LEU A 228 -9.42 -44.45 3.15
CA LEU A 228 -9.70 -45.54 4.10
C LEU A 228 -11.20 -45.82 4.07
N VAL A 229 -11.62 -46.84 3.32
CA VAL A 229 -12.98 -47.38 3.38
C VAL A 229 -12.99 -48.37 4.54
N VAL A 230 -13.55 -47.96 5.67
CA VAL A 230 -13.89 -48.90 6.73
C VAL A 230 -15.04 -49.76 6.19
N VAL A 231 -14.73 -50.98 5.75
CA VAL A 231 -15.73 -52.02 5.56
C VAL A 231 -16.25 -52.34 6.95
N GLY A 232 -17.45 -51.83 7.26
CA GLY A 232 -18.15 -52.19 8.48
C GLY A 232 -18.36 -53.69 8.49
N GLU A 233 -17.87 -54.34 9.54
CA GLU A 233 -18.04 -55.76 9.78
C GLU A 233 -19.53 -56.11 9.69
N ALA A 234 -19.85 -57.08 8.83
CA ALA A 234 -21.21 -57.60 8.71
C ALA A 234 -21.64 -58.12 10.08
N ARG A 235 -22.71 -57.56 10.63
CA ARG A 235 -23.29 -58.07 11.88
C ARG A 235 -23.68 -59.53 11.68
N SER A 236 -22.93 -60.43 12.30
CA SER A 236 -23.36 -61.81 12.51
C SER A 236 -24.77 -61.80 13.14
N PRO A 237 -25.70 -62.68 12.72
CA PRO A 237 -26.96 -62.88 13.42
C PRO A 237 -26.68 -63.21 14.89
N ARG A 238 -27.50 -62.66 15.79
CA ARG A 238 -27.42 -62.96 17.23
C ARG A 238 -27.73 -64.45 17.46
N PRO A 239 -26.99 -65.15 18.34
CA PRO A 239 -27.37 -66.48 18.78
C PRO A 239 -28.75 -66.45 19.44
N LEU A 240 -29.59 -67.43 19.10
CA LEU A 240 -31.03 -67.46 19.41
C LEU A 240 -31.36 -67.90 20.85
N HIS A 241 -30.38 -68.05 21.75
CA HIS A 241 -30.65 -68.44 23.14
C HIS A 241 -29.48 -68.10 24.09
N ASN A 242 -29.79 -67.52 25.25
CA ASN A 242 -28.85 -67.31 26.35
C ASN A 242 -28.71 -68.62 27.16
N PRO A 243 -27.50 -69.14 27.44
CA PRO A 243 -27.32 -70.37 28.22
C PRO A 243 -27.53 -70.22 29.73
N LEU A 244 -27.85 -69.00 30.21
CA LEU A 244 -27.95 -68.67 31.65
C LEU A 244 -29.35 -68.25 32.10
N ASP A 245 -30.38 -68.46 31.28
CA ASP A 245 -31.76 -68.18 31.70
C ASP A 245 -32.29 -69.35 32.54
N TRP A 246 -32.51 -69.07 33.83
CA TRP A 246 -33.07 -70.00 34.80
C TRP A 246 -34.58 -70.16 34.59
N LYS A 247 -35.08 -71.40 34.67
CA LYS A 247 -36.52 -71.70 34.57
C LYS A 247 -37.20 -71.46 35.91
N VAL A 248 -38.20 -70.59 35.94
CA VAL A 248 -39.15 -70.48 37.06
C VAL A 248 -40.04 -71.74 37.05
N VAL A 249 -40.04 -72.49 38.15
CA VAL A 249 -40.98 -73.61 38.38
C VAL A 249 -42.10 -73.09 39.28
N GLU A 250 -43.33 -73.03 38.77
CA GLU A 250 -44.48 -72.63 39.57
C GLU A 250 -44.97 -73.76 40.51
N PRO A 251 -45.50 -73.42 41.71
CA PRO A 251 -46.00 -74.41 42.64
C PRO A 251 -47.38 -74.94 42.21
N ARG A 252 -47.57 -76.25 42.33
CA ARG A 252 -48.83 -76.94 42.08
C ARG A 252 -49.92 -76.45 43.04
N ARG A 253 -51.03 -75.99 42.49
CA ARG A 253 -52.29 -75.74 43.22
C ARG A 253 -52.86 -77.08 43.71
N THR A 254 -53.26 -77.11 44.99
CA THR A 254 -54.30 -78.03 45.49
C THR A 254 -55.65 -77.37 45.36
#